data_AF-A0A9E3UUK6-F1
#
_entry.id   AF-A0A9E3UUK6-F1
#
_cell.length_a   1.000
_cell.length_b   1.000
_cell.length_c   1.000
_cell.angle_alpha   90.00
_cell.angle_beta   90.00
_cell.angle_gamma   90.00
#
_symmetry.space_group_name_H-M   'P 1'
#
loop_
_entity.id
_entity.type
_entity.pdbx_description
1 polymer ?
#
loop_
_entity_poly.entity_id
_entity_poly.type
_entity_poly.pdbx_seq_one_letter_code
_entity_poly.pdbx_strand_id
1 'polypeptide(L)'
;MAYFLLDAEGRAVGPYSREDLVLFRDRGLLDPHALVAEEDHPAGRPLNEVLNLPARPFSNASPPRLPRESGLPESAPSLPSDSHSTRGLIRHLMLPLEDIGRLHWLDNRRILALAVVGLLPLVLLIYLHGSGDLAGSIWGVALYSSLLWALFFYITFSQPEVRLLPCVLAFVGSAVFSIGLVALARMIVPIEWVAIWITAPSLSTRWAGHLVGVAWVEELAKLFMLYFLWPGRPRPQVMMFYGLMCGLGFGIYEGVTYQSSLNLRISFPEGRATADGAGVYYMLNVLRLTSLPFLHAMWTGIAGYFIGFAAHYPARQRALLLVALVVPSLLHATYNTFSSSAVGVMVALLTVLALNVYLAKGRDFETVLAARRP
;
A
#
# COMPACT_ATOMS: atom_id res chain seq x y z
N MET A 1 -44.23 -0.56 -5.31
CA MET A 1 -44.29 -1.59 -6.38
C MET A 1 -42.95 -1.59 -7.08
N ALA A 2 -42.36 -2.79 -7.26
CA ALA A 2 -41.17 -2.96 -8.06
C ALA A 2 -41.55 -3.16 -9.53
N TYR A 3 -40.80 -2.50 -10.42
CA TYR A 3 -40.91 -2.64 -11.86
C TYR A 3 -39.66 -3.30 -12.43
N PHE A 4 -39.81 -4.10 -13.47
CA PHE A 4 -38.71 -4.75 -14.17
C PHE A 4 -38.76 -4.42 -15.65
N LEU A 5 -37.67 -3.96 -16.23
CA LEU A 5 -37.54 -3.77 -17.67
C LEU A 5 -37.28 -5.12 -18.33
N LEU A 6 -38.02 -5.44 -19.39
CA LEU A 6 -37.76 -6.63 -20.19
C LEU A 6 -36.77 -6.28 -21.29
N ASP A 7 -35.65 -7.00 -21.33
CA ASP A 7 -34.68 -6.89 -22.42
C ASP A 7 -35.23 -7.50 -23.72
N ALA A 8 -34.45 -7.42 -24.81
CA ALA A 8 -34.85 -7.95 -26.12
C ALA A 8 -35.09 -9.49 -26.10
N GLU A 9 -34.52 -10.19 -25.12
CA GLU A 9 -34.70 -11.63 -24.90
C GLU A 9 -35.82 -11.93 -23.88
N GLY A 10 -36.55 -10.91 -23.41
CA GLY A 10 -37.66 -11.03 -22.47
C GLY A 10 -37.25 -11.24 -21.01
N ARG A 11 -35.98 -10.99 -20.66
CA ARG A 11 -35.48 -11.14 -19.28
C ARG A 11 -35.75 -9.89 -18.47
N ALA A 12 -36.21 -10.08 -17.24
CA ALA A 12 -36.50 -9.01 -16.28
C ALA A 12 -35.22 -8.44 -15.66
N VAL A 13 -34.97 -7.15 -15.90
CA VAL A 13 -33.88 -6.36 -15.34
C VAL A 13 -34.49 -5.39 -14.33
N GLY A 14 -34.06 -5.46 -13.07
CA GLY A 14 -34.63 -4.69 -11.96
C GLY A 14 -34.32 -5.34 -10.60
N PRO A 15 -34.99 -4.93 -9.51
CA PRO A 15 -36.18 -4.07 -9.47
C PRO A 15 -35.88 -2.56 -9.55
N TYR A 16 -36.76 -1.80 -10.19
CA TYR A 16 -36.74 -0.33 -10.26
C TYR A 16 -37.99 0.26 -9.60
N SER A 17 -37.86 1.46 -9.04
CA SER A 17 -39.02 2.27 -8.63
C SER A 17 -39.65 2.98 -9.84
N ARG A 18 -40.86 3.51 -9.67
CA ARG A 18 -41.50 4.31 -10.75
C ARG A 18 -40.69 5.58 -11.01
N GLU A 19 -40.13 6.17 -9.95
CA GLU A 19 -39.29 7.35 -10.01
C GLU A 19 -38.01 7.11 -10.82
N ASP A 20 -37.37 5.94 -10.65
CA ASP A 20 -36.20 5.54 -11.43
C ASP A 20 -36.53 5.43 -12.92
N LEU A 21 -37.68 4.83 -13.25
CA LEU A 21 -38.14 4.68 -14.64
C LEU A 21 -38.43 6.02 -15.31
N VAL A 22 -39.03 6.98 -14.59
CA VAL A 22 -39.22 8.36 -15.09
C VAL A 22 -37.87 9.02 -15.33
N LEU A 23 -36.94 8.91 -14.38
CA LEU A 23 -35.60 9.50 -14.49
C LEU A 23 -34.82 8.94 -15.69
N PHE A 24 -34.90 7.63 -15.93
CA PHE A 24 -34.22 7.00 -17.05
C PHE A 24 -34.83 7.39 -18.40
N ARG A 25 -36.16 7.49 -18.49
CA ARG A 25 -36.84 8.00 -19.69
C ARG A 25 -36.46 9.45 -19.98
N ASP A 26 -36.49 10.32 -18.97
CA ASP A 26 -36.22 11.75 -19.13
C ASP A 26 -34.75 12.02 -19.53
N ARG A 27 -33.84 11.10 -19.20
CA ARG A 27 -32.44 11.10 -19.65
C ARG A 27 -32.22 10.43 -21.01
N GLY A 28 -33.27 9.96 -21.68
CA GLY A 28 -33.18 9.28 -22.97
C GLY A 28 -32.52 7.90 -22.92
N LEU A 29 -32.47 7.27 -21.73
CA LEU A 29 -31.81 5.98 -21.52
C LEU A 29 -32.75 4.78 -21.79
N LEU A 30 -34.05 5.02 -21.86
CA LEU A 30 -35.06 4.00 -22.15
C LEU A 30 -35.91 4.41 -23.34
N ASP A 31 -36.18 3.45 -24.21
CA ASP A 31 -37.18 3.57 -25.26
C ASP A 31 -38.57 3.73 -24.61
N PRO A 32 -39.38 4.75 -24.99
CA PRO A 32 -40.76 4.90 -24.52
C PRO A 32 -41.64 3.66 -24.75
N HIS A 33 -41.27 2.80 -25.69
CA HIS A 33 -41.95 1.54 -26.03
C HIS A 33 -41.34 0.31 -25.35
N ALA A 34 -40.28 0.47 -24.55
CA ALA A 34 -39.70 -0.64 -23.79
C ALA A 34 -40.75 -1.29 -22.88
N LEU A 35 -40.74 -2.62 -22.82
CA LEU A 35 -41.71 -3.36 -22.01
C LEU A 35 -41.26 -3.38 -20.55
N VAL A 36 -42.19 -3.06 -19.67
CA VAL A 36 -42.04 -3.05 -18.22
C VAL A 36 -43.01 -4.06 -17.63
N ALA A 37 -42.51 -5.00 -16.84
CA ALA A 37 -43.29 -5.92 -16.05
C ALA A 37 -43.44 -5.39 -14.62
N GLU A 38 -44.64 -5.49 -14.06
CA GLU A 38 -44.90 -5.24 -12.64
C GLU A 38 -44.73 -6.55 -11.87
N GLU A 39 -44.27 -6.48 -10.62
CA GLU A 39 -44.07 -7.65 -9.75
C GLU A 39 -45.33 -8.53 -9.64
N ASP A 40 -46.52 -7.93 -9.65
CA ASP A 40 -47.81 -8.62 -9.57
C ASP A 40 -48.42 -8.97 -10.94
N HIS A 41 -47.84 -8.47 -12.05
CA HIS A 41 -48.38 -8.65 -13.39
C HIS A 41 -47.23 -8.75 -14.42
N PRO A 42 -46.65 -9.96 -14.62
CA PRO A 42 -45.43 -10.15 -15.41
C PRO A 42 -45.63 -10.01 -16.93
N ALA A 43 -46.87 -9.84 -17.39
CA ALA A 43 -47.16 -9.50 -18.79
C ALA A 43 -46.71 -8.06 -19.06
N GLY A 44 -45.55 -7.90 -19.71
CA GLY A 44 -44.92 -6.61 -19.95
C GLY A 44 -45.84 -5.62 -20.67
N ARG A 45 -45.87 -4.38 -20.18
CA ARG A 45 -46.59 -3.25 -20.77
C ARG A 45 -45.61 -2.18 -21.24
N PRO A 46 -45.91 -1.42 -22.29
CA PRO A 46 -45.07 -0.31 -22.70
C PRO A 46 -44.83 0.68 -21.56
N LEU A 47 -43.59 1.15 -21.42
CA LEU A 47 -43.15 2.07 -20.37
C LEU A 47 -44.02 3.33 -20.31
N ASN A 48 -44.43 3.88 -21.46
CA ASN A 48 -45.30 5.06 -21.50
C ASN A 48 -46.68 4.83 -20.85
N GLU A 49 -47.26 3.64 -20.99
CA GLU A 49 -48.54 3.29 -20.38
C GLU A 49 -48.39 3.19 -18.86
N VAL A 50 -47.34 2.52 -18.39
CA VAL A 50 -47.04 2.38 -16.96
C VAL A 50 -46.82 3.76 -16.32
N LEU A 51 -46.11 4.65 -17.00
CA LEU A 51 -45.84 6.00 -16.50
C LEU A 51 -47.05 6.94 -16.59
N ASN A 52 -48.04 6.67 -17.44
CA ASN A 52 -49.23 7.49 -17.59
C ASN A 52 -50.42 7.05 -16.71
N LEU A 53 -50.33 5.89 -16.04
CA LEU A 53 -51.37 5.45 -15.11
C LEU A 53 -51.41 6.34 -13.85
N PRO A 54 -52.59 6.75 -13.37
CA PRO A 54 -52.69 7.47 -12.10
C PRO A 54 -52.13 6.60 -10.97
N ALA A 55 -51.30 7.18 -10.11
CA ALA A 55 -50.75 6.47 -8.96
C ALA A 55 -51.90 5.89 -8.13
N ARG A 56 -51.98 4.56 -8.03
CA ARG A 56 -53.00 3.92 -7.19
C ARG A 56 -52.75 4.34 -5.74
N PRO A 57 -53.78 4.77 -4.99
CA PRO A 57 -53.62 5.00 -3.56
C PRO A 57 -53.17 3.70 -2.90
N PHE A 58 -52.14 3.80 -2.05
CA PHE A 58 -51.58 2.67 -1.31
C PHE A 58 -52.70 1.90 -0.60
N SER A 59 -52.83 0.61 -0.93
CA SER A 59 -53.60 -0.34 -0.11
C SER A 59 -52.91 -0.44 1.25
N ASN A 60 -53.69 -0.25 2.33
CA ASN A 60 -53.27 -0.39 3.73
C ASN A 60 -52.98 -1.87 4.09
N ALA A 61 -52.05 -2.50 3.39
CA ALA A 61 -51.42 -3.72 3.88
C ALA A 61 -50.46 -3.31 5.00
N SER A 62 -50.82 -3.66 6.23
CA SER A 62 -49.95 -3.44 7.40
C SER A 62 -48.62 -4.17 7.17
N PRO A 63 -47.46 -3.55 7.41
CA PRO A 63 -46.17 -4.22 7.26
C PRO A 63 -46.08 -5.39 8.25
N PRO A 64 -45.32 -6.46 7.92
CA PRO A 64 -45.07 -7.55 8.85
C PRO A 64 -44.46 -6.99 10.14
N ARG A 65 -45.07 -7.32 11.29
CA ARG A 65 -44.57 -6.90 12.60
C ARG A 65 -43.18 -7.49 12.81
N LEU A 66 -42.17 -6.64 12.85
CA LEU A 66 -40.84 -7.00 13.34
C LEU A 66 -40.94 -7.43 14.81
N PRO A 67 -40.09 -8.38 15.27
CA PRO A 67 -39.98 -8.70 16.68
C PRO A 67 -39.69 -7.44 17.48
N ARG A 68 -40.46 -7.21 18.54
CA ARG A 68 -40.27 -6.09 19.48
C ARG A 68 -38.88 -6.22 20.11
N GLU A 69 -37.92 -5.42 19.66
CA GLU A 69 -36.74 -5.11 20.47
C GLU A 69 -37.21 -4.27 21.66
N SER A 70 -37.25 -4.89 22.82
CA SER A 70 -37.43 -4.22 24.09
C SER A 70 -36.18 -3.41 24.41
N GLY A 71 -36.26 -2.09 24.19
CA GLY A 71 -35.29 -1.13 24.69
C GLY A 71 -34.57 -0.35 23.59
N LEU A 72 -35.18 0.74 23.12
CA LEU A 72 -34.45 1.83 22.48
C LEU A 72 -34.58 3.08 23.36
N PRO A 73 -33.46 3.80 23.61
CA PRO A 73 -33.47 5.03 24.38
C PRO A 73 -34.18 6.15 23.60
N GLU A 74 -35.00 6.88 24.33
CA GLU A 74 -35.75 8.05 23.88
C GLU A 74 -34.78 9.20 23.57
N SER A 75 -34.35 9.33 22.31
CA SER A 75 -33.88 10.59 21.68
C SER A 75 -33.25 10.33 20.31
N ALA A 76 -34.06 10.33 19.25
CA ALA A 76 -33.55 10.65 17.92
C ALA A 76 -33.49 12.18 17.79
N PRO A 77 -32.36 12.79 17.38
CA PRO A 77 -32.29 14.23 17.21
C PRO A 77 -33.20 14.67 16.05
N SER A 78 -34.08 15.62 16.33
CA SER A 78 -34.94 16.25 15.34
C SER A 78 -34.09 17.03 14.33
N LEU A 79 -34.35 16.82 13.04
CA LEU A 79 -33.76 17.65 11.99
C LEU A 79 -34.20 19.12 12.17
N PRO A 80 -33.30 20.12 12.01
CA PRO A 80 -33.65 21.52 12.16
C PRO A 80 -34.72 21.97 11.14
N SER A 81 -35.63 22.85 11.59
CA SER A 81 -36.79 23.36 10.82
C SER A 81 -36.43 24.15 9.55
N ASP A 82 -35.16 24.48 9.34
CA ASP A 82 -34.65 25.26 8.20
C ASP A 82 -34.32 24.40 6.96
N SER A 83 -34.49 23.08 7.03
CA SER A 83 -34.23 22.14 5.94
C SER A 83 -35.19 22.25 4.74
N HIS A 84 -36.29 22.99 4.88
CA HIS A 84 -37.25 23.27 3.81
C HIS A 84 -36.84 24.42 2.88
N SER A 85 -35.80 25.19 3.24
CA SER A 85 -35.25 26.25 2.39
C SER A 85 -34.07 25.71 1.58
N THR A 86 -34.09 25.86 0.25
CA THR A 86 -32.97 25.48 -0.64
C THR A 86 -31.65 26.13 -0.20
N ARG A 87 -31.68 27.32 0.40
CA ARG A 87 -30.50 27.97 0.99
C ARG A 87 -30.02 27.29 2.28
N GLY A 88 -30.93 26.83 3.13
CA GLY A 88 -30.61 26.06 4.34
C GLY A 88 -29.99 24.70 3.98
N LEU A 89 -30.55 24.05 2.96
CA LEU A 89 -30.05 22.81 2.39
C LEU A 89 -28.65 22.98 1.77
N ILE A 90 -28.44 24.02 0.95
CA ILE A 90 -27.12 24.33 0.36
C ILE A 90 -26.08 24.62 1.44
N ARG A 91 -26.43 25.38 2.50
CA ARG A 91 -25.50 25.67 3.59
C ARG A 91 -25.12 24.39 4.34
N HIS A 92 -26.08 23.50 4.59
CA HIS A 92 -25.83 22.24 5.30
C HIS A 92 -25.05 21.21 4.43
N LEU A 93 -25.34 21.12 3.13
CA LEU A 93 -24.68 20.19 2.21
C LEU A 93 -23.32 20.66 1.68
N MET A 94 -23.15 21.95 1.40
CA MET A 94 -21.91 22.46 0.79
C MET A 94 -20.87 22.89 1.82
N LEU A 95 -21.30 23.31 3.02
CA LEU A 95 -20.41 23.81 4.06
C LEU A 95 -20.84 23.24 5.42
N PRO A 96 -20.44 22.01 5.78
CA PRO A 96 -20.76 21.39 7.06
C PRO A 96 -19.92 22.04 8.18
N LEU A 97 -20.14 23.32 8.43
CA LEU A 97 -19.39 24.14 9.40
C LEU A 97 -19.53 23.61 10.82
N GLU A 98 -20.67 22.98 11.12
CA GLU A 98 -20.91 22.33 12.42
C GLU A 98 -20.06 21.08 12.61
N ASP A 99 -19.90 20.25 11.58
CA ASP A 99 -19.05 19.05 11.62
C ASP A 99 -17.55 19.40 11.61
N ILE A 100 -17.17 20.47 10.91
CA ILE A 100 -15.80 21.00 10.91
C ILE A 100 -15.46 21.57 12.30
N GLY A 101 -16.35 22.38 12.88
CA GLY A 101 -16.15 23.00 14.19
C GLY A 101 -16.13 21.99 15.34
N ARG A 102 -16.87 20.88 15.23
CA ARG A 102 -16.87 19.79 16.21
C ARG A 102 -15.77 18.75 15.97
N LEU A 103 -14.95 18.93 14.94
CA LEU A 103 -13.84 18.04 14.58
C LEU A 103 -14.26 16.56 14.34
N HIS A 104 -15.53 16.29 14.05
CA HIS A 104 -16.05 14.92 13.80
C HIS A 104 -15.33 14.23 12.61
N TRP A 105 -14.73 15.01 11.72
CA TRP A 105 -13.93 14.48 10.61
C TRP A 105 -12.63 13.78 11.08
N LEU A 106 -12.11 14.10 12.27
CA LEU A 106 -10.96 13.40 12.87
C LEU A 106 -11.29 11.96 13.24
N ASP A 107 -12.56 11.66 13.54
CA ASP A 107 -13.01 10.30 13.85
C ASP A 107 -13.01 9.41 12.59
N ASN A 108 -13.07 10.03 11.41
CA ASN A 108 -13.01 9.33 10.15
C ASN A 108 -11.54 9.05 9.76
N ARG A 109 -11.06 7.88 10.19
CA ARG A 109 -9.70 7.38 9.88
C ARG A 109 -9.33 7.42 8.40
N ARG A 110 -10.30 7.33 7.48
CA ARG A 110 -10.04 7.40 6.03
C ARG A 110 -9.74 8.82 5.58
N ILE A 111 -10.50 9.80 6.08
CA ILE A 111 -10.27 11.22 5.80
C ILE A 111 -8.95 11.66 6.42
N LEU A 112 -8.66 11.22 7.64
CA LEU A 112 -7.37 11.49 8.28
C LEU A 112 -6.20 10.88 7.50
N ALA A 113 -6.33 9.64 7.04
CA ALA A 113 -5.31 9.00 6.19
C ALA A 113 -5.12 9.76 4.87
N LEU A 114 -6.21 10.16 4.21
CA LEU A 114 -6.16 10.97 2.99
C LEU A 114 -5.49 12.33 3.23
N ALA A 115 -5.82 13.00 4.33
CA ALA A 115 -5.23 14.27 4.72
C ALA A 115 -3.74 14.11 5.03
N VAL A 116 -3.33 13.08 5.77
CA VAL A 116 -1.91 12.79 6.05
C VAL A 116 -1.17 12.48 4.75
N VAL A 117 -1.70 11.59 3.90
CA VAL A 117 -1.05 11.22 2.64
C VAL A 117 -0.95 12.40 1.68
N GLY A 118 -2.01 13.19 1.54
CA GLY A 118 -2.10 14.28 0.56
C GLY A 118 -1.50 15.61 1.03
N LEU A 119 -1.60 15.95 2.31
CA LEU A 119 -1.21 17.27 2.84
C LEU A 119 0.14 17.27 3.56
N LEU A 120 0.63 16.12 4.04
CA LEU A 120 1.93 16.07 4.72
C LEU A 120 3.09 16.57 3.85
N PRO A 121 3.19 16.27 2.54
CA PRO A 121 4.22 16.85 1.68
C PRO A 121 4.16 18.38 1.63
N LEU A 122 2.96 18.95 1.57
CA LEU A 122 2.76 20.39 1.53
C LEU A 122 3.18 21.04 2.86
N VAL A 123 2.83 20.42 3.99
CA VAL A 123 3.29 20.86 5.32
C VAL A 123 4.82 20.81 5.40
N LEU A 124 5.43 19.69 5.00
CA LEU A 124 6.89 19.54 4.98
C LEU A 124 7.55 20.61 4.11
N LEU A 125 7.00 20.91 2.93
CA LEU A 125 7.50 21.97 2.08
C LEU A 125 7.42 23.34 2.76
N ILE A 126 6.28 23.71 3.36
CA ILE A 126 6.12 25.01 4.01
C ILE A 126 7.13 25.18 5.16
N TYR A 127 7.31 24.15 5.99
CA TYR A 127 8.17 24.25 7.17
C TYR A 127 9.67 24.10 6.86
N LEU A 128 10.04 23.25 5.88
CA LEU A 128 11.44 22.92 5.60
C LEU A 128 12.04 23.76 4.47
N HIS A 129 11.23 24.29 3.56
CA HIS A 129 11.74 25.19 2.51
C HIS A 129 12.28 26.51 3.09
N GLY A 130 11.60 27.07 4.10
CA GLY A 130 11.98 28.34 4.72
C GLY A 130 13.15 28.25 5.71
N SER A 131 13.55 27.05 6.15
CA SER A 131 14.57 26.87 7.19
C SER A 131 16.00 26.77 6.66
N GLY A 132 16.18 26.51 5.35
CA GLY A 132 17.50 26.23 4.76
C GLY A 132 18.11 24.88 5.20
N ASP A 133 17.35 24.05 5.94
CA ASP A 133 17.81 22.73 6.41
C ASP A 133 17.60 21.66 5.34
N LEU A 134 18.65 21.44 4.55
CA LEU A 134 18.67 20.40 3.50
C LEU A 134 18.53 18.99 4.10
N ALA A 135 19.18 18.71 5.24
CA ALA A 135 19.15 17.40 5.86
C ALA A 135 17.73 17.08 6.38
N GLY A 136 17.10 18.04 7.06
CA GLY A 136 15.71 17.94 7.48
C GLY A 136 14.75 17.73 6.32
N SER A 137 14.96 18.42 5.20
CA SER A 137 14.18 18.26 3.97
C SER A 137 14.26 16.84 3.40
N ILE A 138 15.47 16.28 3.30
CA ILE A 138 15.70 14.92 2.80
C ILE A 138 15.05 13.89 3.74
N TRP A 139 15.25 14.03 5.06
CA TRP A 139 14.60 13.16 6.04
C TRP A 139 13.08 13.25 6.00
N GLY A 140 12.52 14.45 5.84
CA GLY A 140 11.08 14.66 5.72
C GLY A 140 10.49 13.89 4.54
N VAL A 141 11.09 14.02 3.36
CA VAL A 141 10.66 13.28 2.15
C VAL A 141 10.84 11.78 2.32
N ALA A 142 11.96 11.34 2.91
CA ALA A 142 12.23 9.93 3.12
C ALA A 142 11.23 9.28 4.08
N LEU A 143 10.98 9.92 5.24
CA LEU A 143 10.01 9.44 6.22
C LEU A 143 8.59 9.43 5.64
N TYR A 144 8.19 10.48 4.93
CA TYR A 144 6.91 10.52 4.22
C TYR A 144 6.76 9.33 3.26
N SER A 145 7.75 9.12 2.39
CA SER A 145 7.72 8.03 1.40
C SER A 145 7.71 6.66 2.07
N SER A 146 8.42 6.51 3.19
CA SER A 146 8.41 5.29 3.99
C SER A 146 7.04 5.00 4.62
N LEU A 147 6.33 6.04 5.08
CA LEU A 147 4.99 5.87 5.64
C LEU A 147 4.00 5.41 4.58
N LEU A 148 4.10 5.94 3.35
CA LEU A 148 3.28 5.48 2.23
C LEU A 148 3.52 4.00 1.92
N TRP A 149 4.79 3.58 1.86
CA TRP A 149 5.12 2.18 1.63
C TRP A 149 4.71 1.27 2.78
N ALA A 150 4.94 1.68 4.02
CA ALA A 150 4.52 0.92 5.19
C ALA A 150 2.99 0.75 5.24
N LEU A 151 2.24 1.81 4.91
CA LEU A 151 0.78 1.76 4.80
C LEU A 151 0.34 0.82 3.67
N PHE A 152 0.94 0.95 2.48
CA PHE A 152 0.66 0.07 1.36
C PHE A 152 0.91 -1.40 1.73
N PHE A 153 2.07 -1.69 2.33
CA PHE A 153 2.37 -3.04 2.78
C PHE A 153 1.37 -3.53 3.82
N TYR A 154 1.01 -2.69 4.79
CA TYR A 154 0.02 -3.05 5.80
C TYR A 154 -1.33 -3.41 5.17
N ILE A 155 -1.80 -2.66 4.17
CA ILE A 155 -3.06 -2.94 3.49
C ILE A 155 -2.97 -4.24 2.66
N THR A 156 -1.85 -4.47 1.96
CA THR A 156 -1.74 -5.56 0.98
C THR A 156 -1.29 -6.90 1.58
N PHE A 157 -0.42 -6.86 2.59
CA PHE A 157 0.33 -8.03 3.06
C PHE A 157 0.14 -8.36 4.55
N SER A 158 -0.44 -7.47 5.35
CA SER A 158 -0.59 -7.68 6.79
C SER A 158 -1.43 -8.93 7.11
N GLN A 159 -1.08 -9.60 8.20
CA GLN A 159 -1.79 -10.76 8.75
C GLN A 159 -2.32 -10.41 10.14
N PRO A 160 -3.37 -11.09 10.65
CA PRO A 160 -3.92 -10.81 11.97
C PRO A 160 -2.89 -10.90 13.11
N GLU A 161 -1.84 -11.71 12.95
CA GLU A 161 -0.79 -11.91 13.95
C GLU A 161 0.32 -10.84 13.91
N VAL A 162 0.30 -9.92 12.93
CA VAL A 162 1.26 -8.82 12.84
C VAL A 162 1.06 -7.86 14.01
N ARG A 163 2.13 -7.62 14.76
CA ARG A 163 2.14 -6.67 15.89
C ARG A 163 2.95 -5.43 15.54
N LEU A 164 2.48 -4.27 16.02
CA LEU A 164 3.11 -2.99 15.74
C LEU A 164 4.56 -2.91 16.26
N LEU A 165 4.82 -3.37 17.48
CA LEU A 165 6.15 -3.25 18.09
C LEU A 165 7.23 -3.97 17.27
N PRO A 166 7.10 -5.25 16.87
CA PRO A 166 8.02 -5.90 15.94
C PRO A 166 8.20 -5.17 14.60
N CYS A 167 7.15 -4.54 14.05
CA CYS A 167 7.27 -3.72 12.83
C CYS A 167 8.16 -2.50 13.05
N VAL A 168 7.94 -1.76 14.14
CA VAL A 168 8.75 -0.60 14.51
C VAL A 168 10.19 -1.01 14.81
N LEU A 169 10.38 -2.12 15.54
CA LEU A 169 11.72 -2.67 15.82
C LEU A 169 12.43 -3.10 14.53
N ALA A 170 11.74 -3.74 13.60
CA ALA A 170 12.32 -4.10 12.30
C ALA A 170 12.73 -2.84 11.52
N PHE A 171 11.85 -1.85 11.43
CA PHE A 171 12.09 -0.62 10.69
C PHE A 171 13.23 0.21 11.31
N VAL A 172 13.10 0.60 12.57
CA VAL A 172 14.11 1.43 13.24
C VAL A 172 15.40 0.64 13.50
N GLY A 173 15.27 -0.62 13.88
CA GLY A 173 16.42 -1.49 14.13
C GLY A 173 17.24 -1.70 12.88
N SER A 174 16.65 -1.92 11.71
CA SER A 174 17.43 -2.02 10.47
C SER A 174 18.14 -0.71 10.09
N ALA A 175 17.50 0.44 10.28
CA ALA A 175 18.09 1.74 10.02
C ALA A 175 19.32 2.03 10.89
N VAL A 176 19.34 1.57 12.15
CA VAL A 176 20.44 1.81 13.09
C VAL A 176 21.40 0.63 13.16
N PHE A 177 20.89 -0.54 13.54
CA PHE A 177 21.68 -1.75 13.78
C PHE A 177 22.22 -2.36 12.49
N SER A 178 21.38 -2.60 11.47
CA SER A 178 21.86 -3.23 10.23
C SER A 178 22.82 -2.32 9.47
N ILE A 179 22.53 -1.02 9.39
CA ILE A 179 23.48 -0.05 8.80
C ILE A 179 24.77 0.03 9.62
N GLY A 180 24.68 0.07 10.95
CA GLY A 180 25.86 0.03 11.82
C GLY A 180 26.71 -1.23 11.60
N LEU A 181 26.07 -2.38 11.38
CA LEU A 181 26.76 -3.63 11.06
C LEU A 181 27.43 -3.60 9.68
N VAL A 182 26.79 -2.99 8.67
CA VAL A 182 27.42 -2.77 7.36
C VAL A 182 28.63 -1.85 7.49
N ALA A 183 28.51 -0.75 8.23
CA ALA A 183 29.60 0.18 8.48
C ALA A 183 30.78 -0.52 9.20
N LEU A 184 30.48 -1.32 10.23
CA LEU A 184 31.48 -2.11 10.94
C LEU A 184 32.15 -3.15 10.03
N ALA A 185 31.38 -3.85 9.19
CA ALA A 185 31.91 -4.82 8.24
C ALA A 185 32.90 -4.18 7.25
N ARG A 186 32.59 -2.96 6.78
CA ARG A 186 33.48 -2.18 5.90
C ARG A 186 34.76 -1.70 6.59
N MET A 187 34.76 -1.56 7.92
CA MET A 187 35.96 -1.22 8.68
C MET A 187 36.88 -2.43 8.93
N ILE A 188 36.31 -3.61 9.16
CA ILE A 188 37.06 -4.82 9.54
C ILE A 188 37.57 -5.58 8.31
N VAL A 189 36.71 -5.73 7.30
CA VAL A 189 37.03 -6.46 6.07
C VAL A 189 37.41 -5.43 5.01
N PRO A 190 38.52 -5.60 4.27
CA PRO A 190 38.92 -4.70 3.19
C PRO A 190 37.99 -4.87 1.96
N ILE A 191 36.69 -4.65 2.17
CA ILE A 191 35.65 -4.71 1.14
C ILE A 191 35.96 -3.70 0.02
N GLU A 192 36.74 -2.66 0.30
CA GLU A 192 37.21 -1.70 -0.70
C GLU A 192 37.95 -2.35 -1.88
N TRP A 193 38.67 -3.47 -1.65
CA TRP A 193 39.33 -4.21 -2.74
C TRP A 193 38.32 -4.80 -3.73
N VAL A 194 37.16 -5.21 -3.23
CA VAL A 194 36.04 -5.72 -4.04
C VAL A 194 35.17 -4.57 -4.56
N ALA A 195 35.14 -3.43 -3.86
CA ALA A 195 34.40 -2.25 -4.30
C ALA A 195 34.92 -1.68 -5.63
N ILE A 196 36.22 -1.81 -5.91
CA ILE A 196 36.80 -1.45 -7.22
C ILE A 196 36.15 -2.26 -8.35
N TRP A 197 35.70 -3.49 -8.08
CA TRP A 197 35.07 -4.32 -9.11
C TRP A 197 33.70 -3.80 -9.53
N ILE A 198 33.01 -3.02 -8.70
CA ILE A 198 31.69 -2.42 -9.01
C ILE A 198 31.75 -1.53 -10.25
N THR A 199 32.90 -0.94 -10.56
CA THR A 199 33.09 -0.10 -11.75
C THR A 199 33.84 -0.81 -12.86
N ALA A 200 34.10 -2.11 -12.74
CA ALA A 200 34.82 -2.88 -13.74
C ALA A 200 34.08 -2.88 -15.10
N PRO A 201 34.81 -2.84 -16.23
CA PRO A 201 34.20 -2.89 -17.55
C PRO A 201 33.55 -4.26 -17.84
N SER A 202 34.17 -5.35 -17.38
CA SER A 202 33.65 -6.71 -17.51
C SER A 202 32.38 -6.89 -16.68
N LEU A 203 31.31 -7.34 -17.34
CA LEU A 203 30.01 -7.56 -16.71
C LEU A 203 30.08 -8.55 -15.53
N SER A 204 30.80 -9.66 -15.71
CA SER A 204 30.94 -10.70 -14.67
C SER A 204 31.65 -10.18 -13.42
N THR A 205 32.73 -9.42 -13.60
CA THR A 205 33.48 -8.80 -12.50
C THR A 205 32.65 -7.73 -11.81
N ARG A 206 31.92 -6.91 -12.57
CA ARG A 206 31.01 -5.90 -12.01
C ARG A 206 29.89 -6.52 -11.18
N TRP A 207 29.28 -7.57 -11.71
CA TRP A 207 28.25 -8.32 -11.00
C TRP A 207 28.80 -8.98 -9.73
N ALA A 208 29.98 -9.59 -9.79
CA ALA A 208 30.64 -10.17 -8.62
C ALA A 208 30.98 -9.11 -7.56
N GLY A 209 31.42 -7.92 -7.99
CA GLY A 209 31.64 -6.76 -7.13
C GLY A 209 30.37 -6.33 -6.39
N HIS A 210 29.24 -6.23 -7.11
CA HIS A 210 27.95 -5.95 -6.49
C HIS A 210 27.46 -7.06 -5.57
N LEU A 211 27.72 -8.33 -5.90
CA LEU A 211 27.29 -9.46 -5.08
C LEU A 211 28.04 -9.52 -3.75
N VAL A 212 29.37 -9.58 -3.82
CA VAL A 212 30.22 -9.82 -2.64
C VAL A 212 30.47 -8.52 -1.88
N GLY A 213 30.69 -7.41 -2.59
CA GLY A 213 31.04 -6.13 -1.98
C GLY A 213 29.85 -5.34 -1.43
N VAL A 214 28.63 -5.63 -1.89
CA VAL A 214 27.42 -4.90 -1.49
C VAL A 214 26.34 -5.87 -0.99
N ALA A 215 25.78 -6.68 -1.87
CA ALA A 215 24.55 -7.41 -1.61
C ALA A 215 24.68 -8.43 -0.46
N TRP A 216 25.76 -9.21 -0.39
CA TRP A 216 25.94 -10.17 0.71
C TRP A 216 26.04 -9.49 2.06
N VAL A 217 26.84 -8.42 2.16
CA VAL A 217 27.07 -7.71 3.42
C VAL A 217 25.77 -7.06 3.90
N GLU A 218 25.07 -6.40 3.00
CA GLU A 218 23.84 -5.68 3.34
C GLU A 218 22.66 -6.61 3.60
N GLU A 219 22.48 -7.68 2.82
CA GLU A 219 21.40 -8.64 3.08
C GLU A 219 21.68 -9.40 4.38
N LEU A 220 22.92 -9.85 4.62
CA LEU A 220 23.28 -10.51 5.87
C LEU A 220 23.00 -9.62 7.09
N ALA A 221 23.32 -8.32 7.01
CA ALA A 221 23.05 -7.38 8.09
C ALA A 221 21.55 -7.22 8.39
N LYS A 222 20.69 -7.27 7.37
CA LYS A 222 19.22 -7.25 7.54
C LYS A 222 18.71 -8.58 8.13
N LEU A 223 19.27 -9.71 7.68
CA LEU A 223 18.97 -11.03 8.24
C LEU A 223 19.25 -11.09 9.75
N PHE A 224 20.35 -10.50 10.22
CA PHE A 224 20.64 -10.40 11.66
C PHE A 224 19.57 -9.61 12.43
N MET A 225 19.02 -8.54 11.86
CA MET A 225 17.91 -7.83 12.49
C MET A 225 16.66 -8.71 12.60
N LEU A 226 16.32 -9.45 11.55
CA LEU A 226 15.19 -10.38 11.57
C LEU A 226 15.40 -11.56 12.52
N TYR A 227 16.65 -11.97 12.77
CA TYR A 227 16.98 -13.00 13.74
C TYR A 227 16.51 -12.63 15.17
N PHE A 228 16.50 -11.35 15.55
CA PHE A 228 15.96 -10.94 16.86
C PHE A 228 14.44 -11.12 16.98
N LEU A 229 13.73 -11.19 15.86
CA LEU A 229 12.28 -11.45 15.83
C LEU A 229 11.96 -12.95 15.74
N TRP A 230 12.96 -13.77 15.44
CA TRP A 230 12.86 -15.23 15.34
C TRP A 230 12.32 -15.93 16.59
N PRO A 231 12.68 -15.56 17.84
CA PRO A 231 12.26 -16.30 19.03
C PRO A 231 10.74 -16.43 19.16
N GLY A 232 9.96 -15.49 18.62
CA GLY A 232 8.50 -15.56 18.57
C GLY A 232 7.94 -16.60 17.59
N ARG A 233 8.80 -17.28 16.81
CA ARG A 233 8.49 -18.22 15.73
C ARG A 233 7.31 -17.75 14.86
N PRO A 234 7.34 -16.51 14.35
CA PRO A 234 6.26 -15.99 13.51
C PRO A 234 5.99 -16.90 12.32
N ARG A 235 4.74 -16.94 11.85
CA ARG A 235 4.41 -17.61 10.59
C ARG A 235 5.19 -16.98 9.43
N PRO A 236 5.51 -17.73 8.35
CA PRO A 236 6.28 -17.21 7.22
C PRO A 236 5.80 -15.87 6.66
N GLN A 237 4.49 -15.67 6.57
CA GLN A 237 3.85 -14.45 6.07
C GLN A 237 4.02 -13.27 7.04
N VAL A 238 3.96 -13.55 8.36
CA VAL A 238 4.21 -12.54 9.41
C VAL A 238 5.69 -12.14 9.42
N MET A 239 6.59 -13.11 9.31
CA MET A 239 8.03 -12.83 9.23
C MET A 239 8.40 -12.13 7.93
N MET A 240 7.76 -12.48 6.82
CA MET A 240 7.87 -11.76 5.56
C MET A 240 7.43 -10.30 5.72
N PHE A 241 6.32 -10.04 6.42
CA PHE A 241 5.87 -8.68 6.70
C PHE A 241 6.87 -7.89 7.56
N TYR A 242 7.46 -8.51 8.59
CA TYR A 242 8.55 -7.89 9.34
C TYR A 242 9.79 -7.66 8.47
N GLY A 243 10.06 -8.57 7.52
CA GLY A 243 11.05 -8.39 6.46
C GLY A 243 10.81 -7.15 5.60
N LEU A 244 9.57 -6.90 5.18
CA LEU A 244 9.21 -5.69 4.43
C LEU A 244 9.56 -4.43 5.23
N MET A 245 9.21 -4.39 6.52
CA MET A 245 9.52 -3.25 7.40
C MET A 245 11.03 -3.09 7.63
N CYS A 246 11.75 -4.19 7.80
CA CYS A 246 13.21 -4.21 7.94
C CYS A 246 13.91 -3.69 6.68
N GLY A 247 13.50 -4.13 5.49
CA GLY A 247 14.11 -3.66 4.25
C GLY A 247 13.79 -2.18 3.97
N LEU A 248 12.57 -1.75 4.30
CA LEU A 248 12.16 -0.37 4.15
C LEU A 248 12.98 0.57 5.05
N GLY A 249 13.17 0.23 6.32
CA GLY A 249 13.96 1.03 7.26
C GLY A 249 15.42 1.15 6.82
N PHE A 250 16.04 0.03 6.41
CA PHE A 250 17.39 0.03 5.85
C PHE A 250 17.50 0.92 4.61
N GLY A 251 16.60 0.74 3.64
CA GLY A 251 16.68 1.45 2.36
C GLY A 251 16.44 2.95 2.49
N ILE A 252 15.59 3.38 3.44
CA ILE A 252 15.41 4.80 3.74
C ILE A 252 16.68 5.41 4.32
N TYR A 253 17.30 4.77 5.31
CA TYR A 253 18.51 5.30 5.91
C TYR A 253 19.66 5.38 4.88
N GLU A 254 19.83 4.31 4.09
CA GLU A 254 20.80 4.29 3.01
C GLU A 254 20.52 5.40 2.00
N GLY A 255 19.26 5.52 1.54
CA GLY A 255 18.83 6.54 0.61
C GLY A 255 19.15 7.96 1.07
N VAL A 256 18.87 8.27 2.34
CA VAL A 256 19.20 9.58 2.94
C VAL A 256 20.71 9.82 2.98
N THR A 257 21.50 8.79 3.31
CA THR A 257 22.96 8.90 3.38
C THR A 257 23.55 9.17 2.00
N TYR A 258 23.12 8.43 0.96
CA TYR A 258 23.54 8.69 -0.42
C TYR A 258 23.12 10.07 -0.91
N GLN A 259 21.89 10.49 -0.58
CA GLN A 259 21.37 11.76 -1.05
C GLN A 259 22.10 12.94 -0.42
N SER A 260 22.39 12.85 0.88
CA SER A 260 23.11 13.87 1.64
C SER A 260 24.63 13.90 1.34
N SER A 261 25.16 12.96 0.55
CA SER A 261 26.60 12.85 0.28
C SER A 261 26.90 12.70 -1.20
N LEU A 262 26.99 11.46 -1.69
CA LEU A 262 27.47 11.13 -3.03
C LEU A 262 26.61 11.76 -4.13
N ASN A 263 25.28 11.68 -4.03
CA ASN A 263 24.39 12.22 -5.06
C ASN A 263 24.45 13.75 -5.11
N LEU A 264 24.63 14.40 -3.95
CA LEU A 264 24.82 15.85 -3.90
C LEU A 264 26.12 16.25 -4.62
N ARG A 265 27.22 15.54 -4.37
CA ARG A 265 28.52 15.79 -5.02
C ARG A 265 28.50 15.54 -6.53
N ILE A 266 27.80 14.50 -6.97
CA ILE A 266 27.65 14.18 -8.40
C ILE A 266 26.77 15.23 -9.10
N SER A 267 25.69 15.66 -8.44
CA SER A 267 24.72 16.59 -9.03
C SER A 267 25.22 18.04 -9.03
N PHE A 268 26.04 18.42 -8.05
CA PHE A 268 26.61 19.76 -7.92
C PHE A 268 28.14 19.68 -7.75
N PRO A 269 28.89 19.39 -8.82
CA PRO A 269 30.35 19.41 -8.78
C PRO A 269 30.85 20.79 -8.31
N GLU A 270 31.83 20.79 -7.40
CA GLU A 270 32.39 22.02 -6.79
C GLU A 270 31.36 22.88 -6.04
N GLY A 271 30.18 22.34 -5.71
CA GLY A 271 29.10 23.08 -5.06
C GLY A 271 28.35 24.05 -5.99
N ARG A 272 28.54 23.94 -7.31
CA ARG A 272 27.86 24.82 -8.28
C ARG A 272 26.51 24.26 -8.68
N ALA A 273 25.46 25.04 -8.42
CA ALA A 273 24.11 24.74 -8.87
C ALA A 273 23.97 24.99 -10.38
N THR A 274 23.54 23.95 -11.11
CA THR A 274 23.17 24.03 -12.53
C THR A 274 21.76 23.47 -12.71
N ALA A 275 21.07 23.87 -13.77
CA ALA A 275 19.74 23.34 -14.08
C ALA A 275 19.76 21.81 -14.27
N ASP A 276 20.75 21.31 -15.01
CA ASP A 276 20.92 19.88 -15.25
C ASP A 276 21.24 19.12 -13.95
N GLY A 277 22.12 19.68 -13.12
CA GLY A 277 22.46 19.13 -11.80
C GLY A 277 21.24 19.04 -10.89
N ALA A 278 20.40 20.09 -10.86
CA ALA A 278 19.16 20.08 -10.09
C ALA A 278 18.16 19.02 -10.60
N GLY A 279 18.05 18.86 -11.93
CA GLY A 279 17.23 17.81 -12.54
C GLY A 279 17.69 16.40 -12.16
N VAL A 280 19.00 16.14 -12.24
CA VAL A 280 19.60 14.86 -11.83
C VAL A 280 19.36 14.60 -10.34
N TYR A 281 19.61 15.60 -9.48
CA TYR A 281 19.41 15.47 -8.03
C TYR A 281 17.95 15.14 -7.68
N TYR A 282 16.99 15.77 -8.36
CA TYR A 282 15.57 15.51 -8.18
C TYR A 282 15.20 14.07 -8.58
N MET A 283 15.66 13.58 -9.74
CA MET A 283 15.44 12.20 -10.17
C MET A 283 16.07 11.19 -9.20
N LEU A 284 17.27 11.49 -8.69
CA LEU A 284 17.94 10.66 -7.69
C LEU A 284 17.19 10.64 -6.36
N ASN A 285 16.56 11.75 -5.94
CA ASN A 285 15.68 11.76 -4.77
C ASN A 285 14.50 10.79 -4.96
N VAL A 286 13.82 10.84 -6.10
CA VAL A 286 12.72 9.91 -6.41
C VAL A 286 13.22 8.47 -6.32
N LEU A 287 14.34 8.16 -7.00
CA LEU A 287 14.90 6.81 -6.99
C LEU A 287 15.27 6.34 -5.56
N ARG A 288 16.03 7.15 -4.82
CA ARG A 288 16.66 6.77 -3.53
C ARG A 288 15.72 6.82 -2.34
N LEU A 289 14.72 7.70 -2.36
CA LEU A 289 13.82 7.89 -1.24
C LEU A 289 12.46 7.20 -1.44
N THR A 290 12.15 6.72 -2.65
CA THR A 290 10.90 6.00 -2.94
C THR A 290 11.15 4.58 -3.46
N SER A 291 11.86 4.42 -4.57
CA SER A 291 11.90 3.16 -5.34
C SER A 291 12.90 2.15 -4.79
N LEU A 292 14.10 2.59 -4.41
CA LEU A 292 15.11 1.71 -3.80
C LEU A 292 14.69 1.21 -2.40
N PRO A 293 14.12 2.04 -1.50
CA PRO A 293 13.58 1.55 -0.24
C PRO A 293 12.50 0.48 -0.43
N PHE A 294 11.66 0.62 -1.45
CA PHE A 294 10.71 -0.41 -1.85
C PHE A 294 11.41 -1.72 -2.27
N LEU A 295 12.45 -1.65 -3.11
CA LEU A 295 13.18 -2.86 -3.52
C LEU A 295 13.88 -3.55 -2.36
N HIS A 296 14.53 -2.79 -1.46
CA HIS A 296 15.08 -3.36 -0.23
C HIS A 296 14.00 -4.02 0.63
N ALA A 297 12.83 -3.41 0.76
CA ALA A 297 11.69 -4.02 1.42
C ALA A 297 11.31 -5.36 0.77
N MET A 298 11.21 -5.42 -0.56
CA MET A 298 10.87 -6.66 -1.26
C MET A 298 11.89 -7.78 -1.03
N TRP A 299 13.19 -7.48 -1.22
CA TRP A 299 14.27 -8.46 -1.00
C TRP A 299 14.30 -8.97 0.44
N THR A 300 14.15 -8.06 1.40
CA THR A 300 14.14 -8.41 2.83
C THR A 300 12.84 -9.13 3.22
N GLY A 301 11.73 -8.85 2.56
CA GLY A 301 10.48 -9.62 2.68
C GLY A 301 10.66 -11.06 2.24
N ILE A 302 11.30 -11.29 1.08
CA ILE A 302 11.65 -12.63 0.60
C ILE A 302 12.54 -13.35 1.63
N ALA A 303 13.55 -12.68 2.19
CA ALA A 303 14.35 -13.24 3.28
C ALA A 303 13.48 -13.63 4.48
N GLY A 304 12.61 -12.72 4.93
CA GLY A 304 11.69 -12.94 6.04
C GLY A 304 10.80 -14.15 5.85
N TYR A 305 10.30 -14.38 4.64
CA TYR A 305 9.51 -15.58 4.32
C TYR A 305 10.29 -16.88 4.61
N PHE A 306 11.50 -17.01 4.08
CA PHE A 306 12.33 -18.19 4.28
C PHE A 306 12.81 -18.34 5.72
N ILE A 307 13.09 -17.25 6.41
CA ILE A 307 13.39 -17.22 7.85
C ILE A 307 12.20 -17.77 8.64
N GLY A 308 10.98 -17.32 8.35
CA GLY A 308 9.80 -17.84 9.03
C GLY A 308 9.61 -19.35 8.79
N PHE A 309 9.84 -19.85 7.56
CA PHE A 309 9.87 -21.30 7.32
C PHE A 309 10.97 -21.99 8.13
N ALA A 310 12.18 -21.44 8.15
CA ALA A 310 13.30 -22.02 8.88
C ALA A 310 13.00 -22.14 10.40
N ALA A 311 12.17 -21.25 10.95
CA ALA A 311 11.69 -21.31 12.33
C ALA A 311 10.71 -22.47 12.58
N HIS A 312 9.99 -22.95 11.57
CA HIS A 312 9.02 -24.05 11.72
C HIS A 312 9.58 -25.42 11.26
N TYR A 313 10.68 -25.44 10.49
CA TYR A 313 11.26 -26.67 9.92
C TYR A 313 12.73 -26.86 10.31
N PRO A 314 13.03 -27.29 11.56
CA PRO A 314 14.40 -27.41 12.07
C PRO A 314 15.28 -28.35 11.22
N ALA A 315 14.70 -29.42 10.66
CA ALA A 315 15.42 -30.37 9.81
C ALA A 315 16.01 -29.75 8.53
N ARG A 316 15.44 -28.64 8.05
CA ARG A 316 15.88 -27.92 6.83
C ARG A 316 16.34 -26.49 7.11
N GLN A 317 16.49 -26.13 8.38
CA GLN A 317 16.73 -24.76 8.82
C GLN A 317 17.94 -24.12 8.14
N ARG A 318 19.07 -24.83 8.08
CA ARG A 318 20.31 -24.32 7.46
C ARG A 318 20.13 -24.00 5.97
N ALA A 319 19.46 -24.89 5.24
CA ALA A 319 19.18 -24.69 3.82
C ALA A 319 18.25 -23.49 3.60
N LEU A 320 17.21 -23.36 4.43
CA LEU A 320 16.27 -22.23 4.33
C LEU A 320 16.92 -20.89 4.69
N LEU A 321 17.79 -20.85 5.71
CA LEU A 321 18.58 -19.66 6.04
C LEU A 321 19.57 -19.29 4.93
N LEU A 322 20.20 -20.28 4.29
CA LEU A 322 21.07 -20.05 3.14
C LEU A 322 20.28 -19.45 1.97
N VAL A 323 19.08 -19.98 1.68
CA VAL A 323 18.19 -19.43 0.64
C VAL A 323 17.72 -18.01 0.98
N ALA A 324 17.44 -17.74 2.27
CA ALA A 324 17.06 -16.42 2.76
C ALA A 324 18.15 -15.35 2.53
N LEU A 325 19.42 -15.76 2.45
CA LEU A 325 20.53 -14.87 2.11
C LEU A 325 20.75 -14.82 0.60
N VAL A 326 20.91 -15.98 -0.04
CA VAL A 326 21.37 -16.08 -1.43
C VAL A 326 20.36 -15.49 -2.41
N VAL A 327 19.06 -15.78 -2.27
CA VAL A 327 18.06 -15.31 -3.24
C VAL A 327 17.94 -13.77 -3.24
N PRO A 328 17.74 -13.10 -2.09
CA PRO A 328 17.76 -11.64 -2.02
C PRO A 328 19.07 -11.03 -2.53
N SER A 329 20.22 -11.59 -2.17
CA SER A 329 21.50 -11.04 -2.61
C SER A 329 21.72 -11.15 -4.11
N LEU A 330 21.29 -12.24 -4.75
CA LEU A 330 21.39 -12.38 -6.21
C LEU A 330 20.49 -11.37 -6.91
N LEU A 331 19.25 -11.16 -6.44
CA LEU A 331 18.34 -10.15 -6.99
C LEU A 331 18.91 -8.74 -6.83
N HIS A 332 19.40 -8.42 -5.63
CA HIS A 332 19.99 -7.13 -5.31
C HIS A 332 21.24 -6.85 -6.16
N ALA A 333 22.20 -7.79 -6.23
CA ALA A 333 23.41 -7.62 -7.03
C ALA A 333 23.10 -7.45 -8.53
N THR A 334 22.14 -8.24 -9.03
CA THR A 334 21.72 -8.17 -10.42
C THR A 334 21.04 -6.82 -10.71
N TYR A 335 20.17 -6.35 -9.83
CA TYR A 335 19.56 -5.03 -9.96
C TYR A 335 20.64 -3.94 -9.99
N ASN A 336 21.58 -3.94 -9.05
CA ASN A 336 22.64 -2.91 -9.00
C ASN A 336 23.47 -2.87 -10.29
N THR A 337 23.83 -4.05 -10.81
CA THR A 337 24.60 -4.21 -12.05
C THR A 337 23.90 -3.61 -13.27
N PHE A 338 22.56 -3.65 -13.29
CA PHE A 338 21.73 -3.26 -14.43
C PHE A 338 20.80 -2.07 -14.14
N SER A 339 21.04 -1.33 -13.05
CA SER A 339 20.14 -0.32 -12.48
C SER A 339 19.78 0.82 -13.45
N SER A 340 20.64 1.09 -14.43
CA SER A 340 20.44 2.12 -15.47
C SER A 340 19.85 1.56 -16.78
N SER A 341 19.28 0.36 -16.77
CA SER A 341 18.80 -0.32 -17.98
C SER A 341 17.42 -0.96 -17.80
N ALA A 342 16.77 -1.31 -18.92
CA ALA A 342 15.52 -2.07 -18.91
C ALA A 342 15.65 -3.42 -18.18
N VAL A 343 16.84 -4.02 -18.15
CA VAL A 343 17.12 -5.24 -17.40
C VAL A 343 16.96 -5.00 -15.89
N GLY A 344 17.38 -3.84 -15.37
CA GLY A 344 17.17 -3.46 -13.97
C GLY A 344 15.68 -3.37 -13.63
N VAL A 345 14.87 -2.77 -14.51
CA VAL A 345 13.41 -2.71 -14.35
C VAL A 345 12.80 -4.12 -14.36
N MET A 346 13.25 -4.99 -15.27
CA MET A 346 12.80 -6.38 -15.31
C MET A 346 13.14 -7.13 -14.01
N VAL A 347 14.34 -6.93 -13.44
CA VAL A 347 14.73 -7.53 -12.15
C VAL A 347 13.85 -7.02 -11.00
N ALA A 348 13.52 -5.72 -11.00
CA ALA A 348 12.58 -5.15 -10.04
C ALA A 348 11.19 -5.80 -10.14
N LEU A 349 10.65 -5.94 -11.36
CA LEU A 349 9.37 -6.60 -11.59
C LEU A 349 9.39 -8.08 -11.17
N LEU A 350 10.44 -8.82 -11.52
CA LEU A 350 10.62 -10.22 -11.12
C LEU A 350 10.69 -10.36 -9.60
N THR A 351 11.30 -9.40 -8.90
CA THR A 351 11.33 -9.38 -7.43
C THR A 351 9.91 -9.27 -6.85
N VAL A 352 9.08 -8.39 -7.40
CA VAL A 352 7.67 -8.23 -6.97
C VAL A 352 6.87 -9.50 -7.25
N LEU A 353 7.02 -10.09 -8.44
CA LEU A 353 6.36 -11.34 -8.80
C LEU A 353 6.79 -12.50 -7.88
N ALA A 354 8.09 -12.61 -7.58
CA ALA A 354 8.61 -13.62 -6.66
C ALA A 354 7.99 -13.52 -5.27
N LEU A 355 7.91 -12.30 -4.70
CA LEU A 355 7.25 -12.08 -3.41
C LEU A 355 5.78 -12.52 -3.44
N ASN A 356 5.05 -12.17 -4.50
CA ASN A 356 3.64 -12.57 -4.66
C ASN A 356 3.48 -14.10 -4.77
N VAL A 357 4.37 -14.77 -5.51
CA VAL A 357 4.38 -16.25 -5.60
C VAL A 357 4.63 -16.88 -4.24
N TYR A 358 5.59 -16.37 -3.46
CA TYR A 358 5.86 -16.90 -2.11
C TYR A 358 4.68 -16.70 -1.17
N LEU A 359 4.00 -15.56 -1.25
CA LEU A 359 2.76 -15.30 -0.51
C LEU A 359 1.67 -16.30 -0.85
N ALA A 360 1.41 -16.53 -2.14
CA ALA A 360 0.43 -17.51 -2.59
C ALA A 360 0.77 -18.92 -2.08
N LYS A 361 2.04 -19.34 -2.25
CA LYS A 361 2.51 -20.65 -1.78
C LYS A 361 2.47 -20.82 -0.27
N GLY A 362 2.72 -19.76 0.50
CA GLY A 362 2.62 -19.79 1.95
C GLY A 362 1.19 -20.14 2.42
N ARG A 363 0.17 -19.55 1.77
CA ARG A 363 -1.24 -19.83 2.08
C ARG A 363 -1.60 -21.28 1.75
N ASP A 364 -1.24 -21.76 0.55
CA ASP A 364 -1.49 -23.15 0.14
C ASP A 364 -0.89 -24.15 1.14
N PHE A 365 0.33 -23.88 1.59
CA PHE A 365 1.04 -24.75 2.53
C PHE A 365 0.34 -24.81 3.89
N GLU A 366 -0.15 -23.66 4.40
CA GLU A 366 -0.92 -23.62 5.64
C GLU A 366 -2.23 -24.38 5.53
N THR A 367 -2.94 -24.26 4.40
CA THR A 367 -4.18 -25.01 4.16
C THR A 367 -3.93 -26.52 4.19
N VAL A 368 -2.85 -26.99 3.55
CA VAL A 368 -2.47 -28.42 3.56
C VAL A 368 -2.09 -28.90 4.97
N LEU A 369 -1.39 -28.09 5.75
CA LEU A 369 -1.04 -28.44 7.13
C LEU A 369 -2.26 -28.47 8.05
N ALA A 370 -3.18 -27.52 7.90
CA ALA A 370 -4.42 -27.47 8.67
C ALA A 370 -5.29 -28.71 8.39
N ALA A 371 -5.35 -29.16 7.13
CA ALA A 371 -6.07 -30.37 6.74
C ALA A 371 -5.43 -31.68 7.26
N ARG A 372 -4.19 -31.64 7.76
CA ARG A 372 -3.45 -32.80 8.29
C ARG A 372 -3.37 -32.84 9.82
N ARG A 373 -3.94 -31.87 10.52
CA ARG A 373 -4.05 -31.93 11.99
C ARG A 373 -5.25 -32.81 12.34
N PRO A 374 -5.04 -33.93 13.05
CA PRO A 374 -6.11 -34.88 13.41
C PRO A 374 -7.13 -34.28 14.36
#